data_AF-A7UGB8-F1
#
_entry.id   AF-A7UGB8-F1
#
_cell.length_a   1.000
_cell.length_b   1.000
_cell.length_c   1.000
_cell.angle_alpha   90.00
_cell.angle_beta   90.00
_cell.angle_gamma   90.00
#
_symmetry.space_group_name_H-M   'P 1'
#
loop_
_entity.id
_entity.type
_entity.pdbx_description
1 polymer ?
#
loop_
_entity_poly.entity_id
_entity_poly.type
_entity_poly.pdbx_seq_one_letter_code
_entity_poly.pdbx_strand_id
1 'polypeptide(L)'
;MIGEDIQRVLEARKLILEINLGGTAIGTGINSHPDYPKVVERKIREVTGFEYTVAEDLIEATQDTGAYVQISGVLKRVATKLSKVCNDLRLLSSGPKCGLNEINLPKMQPGSSIMPGKVNPVIPEVVNQVCYFVIGADVTVTFACEGGQLQLNVFEPVVA
;
A
#
# COMPACT_ATOMS: atom_id res chain seq x y z
N MET A 1 -9.20 13.78 -8.24
CA MET A 1 -9.15 12.92 -7.04
C MET A 1 -8.21 11.72 -7.25
N ILE A 2 -8.53 10.78 -8.15
CA ILE A 2 -7.71 9.56 -8.37
C ILE A 2 -6.37 9.87 -9.05
N GLY A 3 -6.33 10.76 -10.03
CA GLY A 3 -5.08 11.10 -10.74
C GLY A 3 -3.97 11.65 -9.81
N GLU A 4 -4.35 12.40 -8.78
CA GLU A 4 -3.41 12.87 -7.76
C GLU A 4 -2.86 11.72 -6.91
N ASP A 5 -3.70 10.76 -6.53
CA ASP A 5 -3.28 9.63 -5.71
C ASP A 5 -2.37 8.67 -6.50
N ILE A 6 -2.55 8.54 -7.82
CA ILE A 6 -1.59 7.84 -8.69
C ILE A 6 -0.21 8.49 -8.55
N GLN A 7 -0.12 9.81 -8.60
CA GLN A 7 1.16 10.51 -8.43
C GLN A 7 1.76 10.27 -7.02
N ARG A 8 0.93 10.30 -5.96
CA ARG A 8 1.39 9.99 -4.60
C ARG A 8 1.97 8.58 -4.47
N VAL A 9 1.31 7.59 -5.08
CA VAL A 9 1.80 6.20 -5.09
C VAL A 9 3.11 6.09 -5.87
N LEU A 10 3.21 6.74 -7.04
CA LEU A 10 4.44 6.74 -7.84
C LEU A 10 5.61 7.42 -7.12
N GLU A 11 5.35 8.46 -6.34
CA GLU A 11 6.37 9.11 -5.49
C GLU A 11 6.79 8.20 -4.33
N ALA A 12 5.84 7.63 -3.58
CA ALA A 12 6.14 6.76 -2.45
C ALA A 12 6.89 5.49 -2.86
N ARG A 13 6.60 4.94 -4.05
CA ARG A 13 7.32 3.79 -4.62
C ARG A 13 8.82 4.05 -4.77
N LYS A 14 9.26 5.31 -4.93
CA LYS A 14 10.70 5.60 -5.06
C LYS A 14 11.47 5.35 -3.77
N LEU A 15 10.79 5.36 -2.61
CA LEU A 15 11.43 5.16 -1.30
C LEU A 15 12.03 3.76 -1.16
N ILE A 16 11.42 2.76 -1.78
CA ILE A 16 11.91 1.36 -1.77
C ILE A 16 12.92 1.06 -2.89
N LEU A 17 13.43 2.08 -3.57
CA LEU A 17 14.57 1.95 -4.50
C LEU A 17 15.91 2.16 -3.78
N GLU A 18 15.90 2.68 -2.56
CA GLU A 18 17.08 2.66 -1.71
C GLU A 18 17.22 1.29 -1.02
N ILE A 19 18.42 0.72 -1.04
CA ILE A 19 18.72 -0.61 -0.52
C ILE A 19 19.97 -0.60 0.38
N ASN A 20 20.04 -1.54 1.32
CA ASN A 20 21.16 -1.67 2.25
C ASN A 20 22.11 -2.85 1.92
N LEU A 21 22.07 -3.37 0.68
CA LEU A 21 22.91 -4.51 0.29
C LEU A 21 24.40 -4.18 0.43
N GLY A 22 25.06 -4.95 1.30
CA GLY A 22 26.45 -4.71 1.70
C GLY A 22 26.60 -4.27 3.16
N GLY A 23 25.51 -3.90 3.84
CA GLY A 23 25.49 -3.62 5.28
C GLY A 23 25.67 -4.85 6.17
N THR A 24 25.34 -6.05 5.65
CA THR A 24 25.45 -7.34 6.34
C THR A 24 24.59 -7.43 7.61
N ALA A 25 25.14 -7.82 8.76
CA ALA A 25 24.35 -8.13 9.95
C ALA A 25 23.69 -6.90 10.60
N ILE A 26 24.42 -5.78 10.67
CA ILE A 26 24.02 -4.57 11.41
C ILE A 26 24.46 -3.27 10.72
N GLY A 27 24.64 -3.33 9.39
CA GLY A 27 25.05 -2.17 8.59
C GLY A 27 26.56 -1.87 8.53
N THR A 28 27.39 -2.55 9.31
CA THR A 28 28.85 -2.29 9.36
C THR A 28 29.61 -2.77 8.12
N GLY A 29 28.99 -3.63 7.30
CA GLY A 29 29.65 -4.27 6.17
C GLY A 29 30.68 -5.33 6.54
N ILE A 30 30.65 -5.83 7.78
CA ILE A 30 31.53 -6.92 8.21
C ILE A 30 31.34 -8.15 7.31
N ASN A 31 32.44 -8.73 6.85
CA ASN A 31 32.46 -9.84 5.89
C ASN A 31 31.92 -9.50 4.48
N SER A 32 31.71 -8.22 4.15
CA SER A 32 31.44 -7.77 2.78
C SER A 32 32.72 -7.28 2.11
N HIS A 33 32.89 -7.58 0.81
CA HIS A 33 33.99 -7.01 0.04
C HIS A 33 33.75 -5.50 -0.16
N PRO A 34 34.77 -4.61 -0.05
CA PRO A 34 34.58 -3.16 -0.20
C PRO A 34 33.90 -2.72 -1.50
N ASP A 35 34.12 -3.46 -2.59
CA ASP A 35 33.48 -3.19 -3.89
C ASP A 35 32.06 -3.77 -4.03
N TYR A 36 31.61 -4.63 -3.11
CA TYR A 36 30.32 -5.33 -3.22
C TYR A 36 29.13 -4.36 -3.37
N PRO A 37 28.97 -3.29 -2.55
CA PRO A 37 27.83 -2.38 -2.67
C PRO A 37 27.72 -1.75 -4.07
N LYS A 38 28.84 -1.30 -4.63
CA LYS A 38 28.90 -0.71 -5.98
C LYS A 38 28.55 -1.73 -7.07
N VAL A 39 29.04 -2.96 -6.91
CA VAL A 39 28.78 -4.05 -7.88
C VAL A 39 27.31 -4.47 -7.83
N VAL A 40 26.74 -4.64 -6.63
CA VAL A 40 25.36 -5.10 -6.48
C VAL A 40 24.36 -4.04 -6.92
N GLU A 41 24.61 -2.74 -6.66
CA GLU A 41 23.79 -1.64 -7.18
C GLU A 41 23.72 -1.68 -8.71
N ARG A 42 24.88 -1.76 -9.38
CA ARG A 42 24.91 -1.85 -10.84
C ARG A 42 24.15 -3.09 -11.34
N LYS A 43 24.37 -4.25 -10.69
CA LYS A 43 23.76 -5.51 -11.12
C LYS A 43 22.25 -5.56 -10.90
N ILE A 44 21.73 -5.04 -9.79
CA ILE A 44 20.29 -5.02 -9.54
C ILE A 44 19.59 -4.07 -10.52
N ARG A 45 20.22 -2.93 -10.88
CA ARG A 45 19.72 -2.03 -11.93
C ARG A 45 19.69 -2.71 -13.30
N GLU A 46 20.76 -3.42 -13.67
CA GLU A 46 20.84 -4.17 -14.94
C GLU A 46 19.73 -5.23 -15.05
N VAL A 47 19.44 -5.96 -13.97
CA VAL A 47 18.47 -7.08 -13.98
C VAL A 47 17.02 -6.60 -13.89
N THR A 48 16.75 -5.56 -13.09
CA THR A 48 15.38 -5.12 -12.81
C THR A 48 14.91 -3.98 -13.71
N GLY A 49 15.83 -3.19 -14.26
CA GLY A 49 15.52 -1.95 -14.97
C GLY A 49 15.04 -0.81 -14.07
N PHE A 50 15.11 -0.95 -12.74
CA PHE A 50 14.82 0.11 -11.80
C PHE A 50 16.10 0.78 -11.29
N GLU A 51 15.99 2.07 -11.00
CA GLU A 51 17.06 2.94 -10.54
C GLU A 51 17.34 2.74 -9.05
N TYR A 52 17.73 1.53 -8.65
CA TYR A 52 18.14 1.22 -7.28
C TYR A 52 19.43 1.97 -6.90
N THR A 53 19.51 2.40 -5.64
CA THR A 53 20.70 3.04 -5.05
C THR A 53 21.03 2.39 -3.72
N VAL A 54 22.32 2.25 -3.40
CA VAL A 54 22.72 1.83 -2.05
C VAL A 54 22.63 3.03 -1.10
N ALA A 55 22.06 2.81 0.09
CA ALA A 55 21.94 3.84 1.12
C ALA A 55 23.31 4.41 1.54
N GLU A 56 23.36 5.72 1.83
CA GLU A 56 24.59 6.39 2.25
C GLU A 56 25.06 5.92 3.63
N ASP A 57 24.11 5.66 4.54
CA ASP A 57 24.35 5.10 5.87
C ASP A 57 23.71 3.72 6.00
N LEU A 58 24.54 2.68 5.92
CA LEU A 58 24.09 1.30 6.01
C LEU A 58 23.68 0.89 7.44
N ILE A 59 24.17 1.58 8.48
CA ILE A 59 23.80 1.31 9.87
C ILE A 59 22.38 1.81 10.14
N GLU A 60 22.05 2.98 9.61
CA GLU A 60 20.70 3.51 9.62
C GLU A 60 19.76 2.62 8.79
N ALA A 61 20.10 2.37 7.53
CA ALA A 61 19.25 1.61 6.60
C ALA A 61 19.06 0.12 6.97
N THR A 62 19.80 -0.41 7.94
CA THR A 62 19.59 -1.80 8.43
C THR A 62 18.41 -1.90 9.40
N GLN A 63 18.08 -0.84 10.11
CA GLN A 63 16.95 -0.83 11.07
C GLN A 63 15.74 -0.04 10.55
N ASP A 64 15.91 0.75 9.48
CA ASP A 64 14.87 1.65 8.98
C ASP A 64 13.73 0.90 8.29
N THR A 65 12.52 1.22 8.72
CA THR A 65 11.25 0.74 8.15
C THR A 65 10.32 1.90 7.75
N GLY A 66 10.83 3.14 7.77
CA GLY A 66 10.07 4.36 7.51
C GLY A 66 9.47 4.42 6.11
N ALA A 67 10.17 3.88 5.11
CA ALA A 67 9.66 3.76 3.74
C ALA A 67 8.34 2.97 3.69
N TYR A 68 8.23 1.88 4.44
CA TYR A 68 7.02 1.04 4.49
C TYR A 68 5.85 1.77 5.13
N VAL A 69 6.08 2.50 6.24
CA VAL A 69 5.07 3.34 6.89
C VAL A 69 4.53 4.38 5.91
N GLN A 70 5.41 5.06 5.17
CA GLN A 70 4.99 6.09 4.23
C GLN A 70 4.21 5.51 3.04
N ILE A 71 4.65 4.38 2.49
CA ILE A 71 3.93 3.68 1.42
C ILE A 71 2.55 3.25 1.89
N SER A 72 2.46 2.61 3.07
CA SER A 72 1.19 2.19 3.65
C SER A 72 0.25 3.37 3.89
N GLY A 73 0.76 4.48 4.42
CA GLY A 73 -0.02 5.69 4.65
C GLY A 73 -0.59 6.29 3.36
N VAL A 74 0.16 6.24 2.26
CA VAL A 74 -0.32 6.64 0.92
C VAL A 74 -1.41 5.69 0.42
N LEU A 75 -1.26 4.38 0.61
CA LEU A 75 -2.29 3.40 0.24
C LEU A 75 -3.57 3.59 1.07
N LYS A 76 -3.47 3.86 2.38
CA LYS A 76 -4.60 4.25 3.22
C LYS A 76 -5.32 5.46 2.65
N ARG A 77 -4.59 6.51 2.25
CA ARG A 77 -5.19 7.71 1.63
C ARG A 77 -5.98 7.34 0.37
N VAL A 78 -5.44 6.49 -0.50
CA VAL A 78 -6.14 6.02 -1.71
C VAL A 78 -7.42 5.27 -1.32
N ALA A 79 -7.32 4.35 -0.35
CA ALA A 79 -8.46 3.57 0.14
C ALA A 79 -9.57 4.46 0.74
N THR A 80 -9.23 5.48 1.52
CA THR A 80 -10.20 6.43 2.07
C THR A 80 -10.98 7.16 0.96
N LYS A 81 -10.27 7.62 -0.08
CA LYS A 81 -10.89 8.37 -1.18
C LYS A 81 -11.73 7.47 -2.07
N LEU A 82 -11.27 6.25 -2.36
CA LEU A 82 -12.02 5.25 -3.11
C LEU A 82 -13.29 4.81 -2.36
N SER A 83 -13.18 4.56 -1.05
CA SER A 83 -14.31 4.22 -0.20
C SER A 83 -15.37 5.32 -0.21
N LYS A 84 -14.96 6.59 -0.17
CA LYS A 84 -15.87 7.75 -0.30
C LYS A 84 -16.59 7.74 -1.65
N VAL A 85 -15.88 7.54 -2.77
CA VAL A 85 -16.52 7.44 -4.10
C VAL A 85 -17.54 6.31 -4.13
N CYS A 86 -17.23 5.14 -3.57
CA CYS A 86 -18.18 4.03 -3.48
C CYS A 86 -19.39 4.37 -2.61
N ASN A 87 -19.22 5.13 -1.52
CA ASN A 87 -20.33 5.60 -0.70
C ASN A 87 -21.27 6.52 -1.48
N ASP A 88 -20.72 7.46 -2.25
CA ASP A 88 -21.51 8.33 -3.12
C ASP A 88 -22.30 7.51 -4.14
N LEU A 89 -21.65 6.55 -4.82
CA LEU A 89 -22.31 5.69 -5.80
C LEU A 89 -23.49 4.92 -5.19
N ARG A 90 -23.31 4.33 -4.01
CA ARG A 90 -24.39 3.60 -3.30
C ARG A 90 -25.54 4.51 -2.91
N LEU A 91 -25.24 5.72 -2.45
CA LEU A 91 -26.25 6.69 -2.03
C LEU A 91 -27.03 7.24 -3.22
N LEU A 92 -26.34 7.67 -4.29
CA LEU A 92 -26.96 8.19 -5.51
C LEU A 92 -27.80 7.13 -6.24
N SER A 93 -27.43 5.85 -6.13
CA SER A 93 -28.21 4.73 -6.69
C SER A 93 -29.29 4.18 -5.75
N SER A 94 -29.52 4.78 -4.58
CA SER A 94 -30.53 4.31 -3.62
C SER A 94 -31.93 4.46 -4.20
N GLY A 95 -32.81 3.47 -4.05
CA GLY A 95 -34.13 3.52 -4.68
C GLY A 95 -34.78 2.14 -4.82
N PRO A 96 -35.72 1.95 -5.78
CA PRO A 96 -36.07 2.87 -6.88
C PRO A 96 -37.13 3.92 -6.53
N LYS A 97 -37.90 3.75 -5.44
CA LYS A 97 -38.99 4.69 -5.07
C LYS A 97 -38.76 5.44 -3.76
N CYS A 98 -37.93 4.89 -2.88
CA CYS A 98 -37.70 5.39 -1.52
C CYS A 98 -36.24 5.80 -1.29
N GLY A 99 -35.56 6.30 -2.31
CA GLY A 99 -34.18 6.77 -2.28
C GLY A 99 -33.98 7.91 -3.29
N LEU A 100 -32.73 8.26 -3.59
CA LEU A 100 -32.41 9.35 -4.52
C LEU A 100 -32.65 8.96 -5.99
N ASN A 101 -32.22 7.76 -6.37
CA ASN A 101 -32.35 7.19 -7.72
C ASN A 101 -31.85 8.13 -8.85
N GLU A 102 -30.76 8.86 -8.58
CA GLU A 102 -30.15 9.80 -9.52
C GLU A 102 -29.32 9.10 -10.60
N ILE A 103 -28.75 7.93 -10.26
CA ILE A 103 -27.97 7.10 -11.18
C ILE A 103 -28.44 5.65 -11.16
N ASN A 104 -28.15 4.93 -12.25
CA ASN A 104 -28.44 3.51 -12.37
C ASN A 104 -27.12 2.73 -12.48
N LEU A 105 -26.82 1.92 -11.47
CA LEU A 105 -25.67 1.02 -11.51
C LEU A 105 -26.01 -0.27 -12.29
N PRO A 106 -25.03 -0.88 -12.99
CA PRO A 106 -25.22 -2.17 -13.65
C PRO A 106 -25.71 -3.25 -12.67
N LYS A 107 -26.70 -4.03 -13.10
CA LYS A 107 -27.30 -5.09 -12.27
C LYS A 107 -26.45 -6.35 -12.33
N MET A 108 -25.58 -6.54 -11.34
CA MET A 108 -24.61 -7.63 -11.35
C MET A 108 -25.18 -8.98 -10.88
N GLN A 109 -26.16 -8.97 -9.97
CA GLN A 109 -26.80 -10.17 -9.45
C GLN A 109 -28.16 -9.84 -8.79
N PRO A 110 -29.08 -10.82 -8.61
CA PRO A 110 -30.26 -10.66 -7.77
C PRO A 110 -29.86 -10.26 -6.33
N GLY A 111 -30.49 -9.21 -5.81
CA GLY A 111 -30.16 -8.62 -4.50
C GLY A 111 -30.89 -9.23 -3.32
N SER A 112 -31.87 -10.11 -3.55
CA SER A 112 -32.64 -10.78 -2.49
C SER A 112 -33.32 -12.03 -3.01
N SER A 113 -33.34 -13.08 -2.18
CA SER A 113 -34.10 -14.30 -2.44
C SER A 113 -35.62 -14.12 -2.28
N ILE A 114 -36.07 -13.10 -1.55
CA ILE A 114 -37.48 -12.88 -1.21
C ILE A 114 -38.13 -11.68 -1.93
N MET A 115 -37.34 -10.71 -2.40
CA MET A 115 -37.84 -9.53 -3.11
C MET A 115 -37.52 -9.63 -4.62
N PRO A 116 -38.46 -10.14 -5.45
CA PRO A 116 -38.28 -10.20 -6.89
C PRO A 116 -37.89 -8.85 -7.47
N GLY A 117 -36.85 -8.84 -8.32
CA GLY A 117 -36.37 -7.63 -8.99
C GLY A 117 -35.52 -6.68 -8.14
N LYS A 118 -35.33 -6.94 -6.84
CA LYS A 118 -34.37 -6.17 -6.03
C LYS A 118 -32.95 -6.43 -6.51
N VAL A 119 -32.15 -5.38 -6.66
CA VAL A 119 -30.72 -5.44 -7.00
C VAL A 119 -29.97 -4.49 -6.07
N ASN A 120 -28.81 -4.93 -5.55
CA ASN A 120 -27.97 -4.16 -4.64
C ASN A 120 -26.70 -3.65 -5.34
N PRO A 121 -26.08 -2.56 -4.85
CA PRO A 121 -24.84 -2.03 -5.38
C PRO A 121 -23.61 -2.81 -4.88
N VAL A 122 -23.56 -4.13 -5.18
CA VAL A 122 -22.58 -5.07 -4.60
C VAL A 122 -21.11 -4.78 -4.97
N ILE A 123 -20.87 -4.13 -6.10
CA ILE A 123 -19.50 -3.78 -6.53
C ILE A 123 -18.92 -2.65 -5.67
N PRO A 124 -19.59 -1.50 -5.48
CA PRO A 124 -19.20 -0.53 -4.46
C PRO A 124 -19.07 -1.13 -3.04
N GLU A 125 -19.96 -2.06 -2.66
CA GLU A 125 -19.91 -2.70 -1.34
C GLU A 125 -18.65 -3.55 -1.11
N VAL A 126 -18.21 -4.33 -2.09
CA VAL A 126 -16.96 -5.11 -1.97
C VAL A 126 -15.73 -4.20 -1.98
N VAL A 127 -15.76 -3.12 -2.76
CA VAL A 127 -14.67 -2.13 -2.75
C VAL A 127 -14.57 -1.44 -1.38
N ASN A 128 -15.69 -1.06 -0.77
CA ASN A 128 -15.68 -0.51 0.60
C ASN A 128 -15.03 -1.47 1.61
N GLN A 129 -15.35 -2.76 1.54
CA GLN A 129 -14.76 -3.78 2.43
C GLN A 129 -13.24 -3.91 2.24
N VAL A 130 -12.76 -3.92 0.99
CA VAL A 130 -11.31 -3.91 0.70
C VAL A 130 -10.66 -2.65 1.25
N CYS A 131 -11.29 -1.47 1.09
CA CYS A 131 -10.77 -0.24 1.66
C CYS A 131 -10.66 -0.30 3.20
N TYR A 132 -11.63 -0.90 3.89
CA TYR A 132 -11.54 -1.09 5.34
C TYR A 132 -10.38 -2.00 5.74
N PHE A 133 -10.17 -3.09 4.99
CA PHE A 133 -9.05 -3.99 5.21
C PHE A 133 -7.70 -3.27 5.05
N VAL A 134 -7.53 -2.47 3.98
CA VAL A 134 -6.31 -1.67 3.76
C VAL A 134 -6.06 -0.68 4.90
N ILE A 135 -7.12 -0.03 5.40
CA ILE A 135 -7.00 0.90 6.55
C ILE A 135 -6.57 0.14 7.82
N GLY A 136 -7.10 -1.06 8.05
CA GLY A 136 -6.69 -1.91 9.17
C GLY A 136 -5.23 -2.37 9.04
N ALA A 137 -4.82 -2.80 7.84
CA ALA A 137 -3.44 -3.20 7.56
C ALA A 137 -2.45 -2.06 7.81
N ASP A 138 -2.81 -0.81 7.48
CA ASP A 138 -1.97 0.36 7.76
C ASP A 138 -1.70 0.57 9.26
N VAL A 139 -2.69 0.29 10.11
CA VAL A 139 -2.49 0.33 11.57
C VAL A 139 -1.52 -0.77 12.00
N THR A 140 -1.66 -1.98 11.46
CA THR A 140 -0.71 -3.08 11.73
C THR A 140 0.71 -2.73 11.29
N VAL A 141 0.89 -2.21 10.08
CA VAL A 141 2.19 -1.75 9.55
C VAL A 141 2.80 -0.69 10.47
N THR A 142 1.98 0.28 10.91
CA THR A 142 2.44 1.36 11.80
C THR A 142 3.03 0.81 13.10
N PHE A 143 2.33 -0.11 13.77
CA PHE A 143 2.82 -0.72 15.01
C PHE A 143 4.01 -1.66 14.79
N ALA A 144 4.04 -2.40 13.69
CA ALA A 144 5.16 -3.26 13.35
C ALA A 144 6.45 -2.46 13.12
N CYS A 145 6.36 -1.33 12.40
CA CYS A 145 7.50 -0.46 12.15
C CYS A 145 7.97 0.27 13.42
N GLU A 146 7.06 0.67 14.31
CA GLU A 146 7.40 1.25 15.62
C GLU A 146 8.11 0.26 16.54
N GLY A 147 7.78 -1.04 16.46
CA GLY A 147 8.36 -2.10 17.29
C GLY A 147 9.83 -2.43 17.02
N GLY A 148 10.56 -1.67 16.19
CA GLY A 148 11.98 -1.86 15.95
C GLY A 148 12.82 -1.76 17.24
N GLN A 149 13.88 -2.56 17.35
CA GLN A 149 14.72 -2.59 18.55
C GLN A 149 16.20 -2.58 18.18
N LEU A 150 16.88 -1.49 18.52
CA LEU A 150 18.31 -1.30 18.25
C LEU A 150 18.60 -1.48 16.75
N GLN A 151 19.56 -2.33 16.39
CA GLN A 151 20.08 -2.44 15.02
C GLN A 151 19.13 -3.09 13.99
N LEU A 152 17.92 -3.53 14.38
CA LEU A 152 17.04 -4.26 13.48
C LEU A 152 15.55 -4.11 13.84
N ASN A 153 14.68 -4.16 12.83
CA ASN A 153 13.26 -4.42 13.02
C ASN A 153 12.93 -5.89 12.69
N VAL A 154 12.48 -6.66 13.68
CA VAL A 154 12.15 -8.09 13.51
C VAL A 154 10.74 -8.34 13.00
N PHE A 155 9.93 -7.29 12.85
CA PHE A 155 8.52 -7.36 12.47
C PHE A 155 8.29 -7.18 10.96
N GLU A 156 9.34 -7.05 10.15
CA GLU A 156 9.22 -6.98 8.69
C GLU A 156 8.34 -8.08 8.06
N PRO A 157 8.29 -9.34 8.55
CA PRO A 157 7.39 -10.34 7.99
C PRO A 157 5.90 -10.01 8.07
N VAL A 158 5.46 -9.19 9.04
CA VAL A 158 4.05 -8.73 9.10
C VAL A 158 3.84 -7.40 8.38
N VAL A 159 4.92 -6.70 8.02
CA VAL A 159 4.89 -5.49 7.18
C VAL A 159 4.70 -5.84 5.70
N ALA A 160 5.26 -6.98 5.26
CA ALA A 160 5.28 -7.44 3.88
C ALA A 160 3.97 -8.01 3.33
#